data_AF-A0A2K2UC54-F1
#
_entry.id   AF-A0A2K2UC54-F1
#
_cell.length_a   1.000
_cell.length_b   1.000
_cell.length_c   1.000
_cell.angle_alpha   90.00
_cell.angle_beta   90.00
_cell.angle_gamma   90.00
#
_symmetry.space_group_name_H-M   'P 1'
#
loop_
_entity.id
_entity.type
_entity.pdbx_description
1 polymer ?
#
loop_
_entity_poly.entity_id
_entity_poly.type
_entity_poly.pdbx_seq_one_letter_code
_entity_poly.pdbx_strand_id
1 'polypeptide(L)'
;MAQKRFKQRKSSFAARVIAVGCASSILAGCIGIGFASAGSGASQDAASFGLESNVAASNEDAMVSSPISDTSASESLTKTASRDISQGIAAIEAEEEAARIAAEEAARAEEEARIAAAEQAKAAAQQTSAESAMGSLGDVDWSVGKDAFLAEWTSRIDSYLAGSPLAGQGAVFAEAAWNNSVDPRWSPAISNTESSKGENCFKPYNAWGWGQSGWSSWEEAINAHVAGLASMYGYTISYGNAQKYCPPNYDNWFKDTLSQMKMI
;
A
#
# COMPACT_ATOMS: atom_id res chain seq x y z
N MET A 1 3.99 52.25 -36.14
CA MET A 1 3.10 51.10 -35.89
C MET A 1 3.65 49.88 -36.60
N ALA A 2 4.08 48.84 -35.88
CA ALA A 2 4.42 47.54 -36.46
C ALA A 2 4.12 46.43 -35.44
N GLN A 3 3.33 45.46 -35.88
CA GLN A 3 2.57 44.51 -35.07
C GLN A 3 3.44 43.38 -34.47
N LYS A 4 3.17 43.06 -33.19
CA LYS A 4 3.62 41.84 -32.52
C LYS A 4 2.96 40.61 -33.18
N ARG A 5 3.76 39.68 -33.68
CA ARG A 5 3.30 38.35 -34.12
C ARG A 5 3.35 37.38 -32.95
N PHE A 6 2.19 36.94 -32.47
CA PHE A 6 2.05 35.90 -31.46
C PHE A 6 2.03 34.52 -32.16
N LYS A 7 3.00 33.65 -31.86
CA LYS A 7 2.99 32.25 -32.32
C LYS A 7 2.18 31.41 -31.34
N GLN A 8 1.01 30.94 -31.76
CA GLN A 8 0.27 29.91 -31.03
C GLN A 8 0.96 28.55 -31.21
N ARG A 9 1.30 27.89 -30.09
CA ARG A 9 1.66 26.47 -30.05
C ARG A 9 0.38 25.65 -29.91
N LYS A 10 0.08 24.81 -30.90
CA LYS A 10 -0.94 23.76 -30.79
C LYS A 10 -0.34 22.59 -30.02
N SER A 11 -0.85 22.30 -28.83
CA SER A 11 -0.57 21.05 -28.11
C SER A 11 -1.53 19.97 -28.60
N SER A 12 -1.00 18.96 -29.27
CA SER A 12 -1.73 17.72 -29.58
C SER A 12 -1.72 16.82 -28.35
N PHE A 13 -2.87 16.66 -27.69
CA PHE A 13 -3.05 15.69 -26.61
C PHE A 13 -3.51 14.37 -27.25
N ALA A 14 -2.59 13.42 -27.41
CA ALA A 14 -2.91 12.06 -27.83
C ALA A 14 -3.08 11.21 -26.58
N ALA A 15 -4.33 10.96 -26.19
CA ALA A 15 -4.67 10.01 -25.14
C ALA A 15 -4.49 8.58 -25.67
N ARG A 16 -3.61 7.79 -25.05
CA ARG A 16 -3.54 6.34 -25.20
C ARG A 16 -4.00 5.69 -23.90
N VAL A 17 -5.22 5.17 -23.92
CA VAL A 17 -5.75 4.27 -22.88
C VAL A 17 -5.35 2.86 -23.29
N ILE A 18 -4.53 2.19 -22.49
CA ILE A 18 -4.26 0.76 -22.62
C ILE A 18 -4.98 0.07 -21.47
N ALA A 19 -6.06 -0.63 -21.80
CA ALA A 19 -6.73 -1.55 -20.91
C ALA A 19 -5.94 -2.87 -20.88
N VAL A 20 -5.44 -3.26 -19.71
CA VAL A 20 -4.91 -4.60 -19.46
C VAL A 20 -5.90 -5.33 -18.56
N GLY A 21 -6.74 -6.16 -19.18
CA GLY A 21 -7.53 -7.16 -18.47
C GLY A 21 -6.66 -8.38 -18.21
N CYS A 22 -6.36 -8.66 -16.94
CA CYS A 22 -5.73 -9.91 -16.54
C CYS A 22 -6.80 -10.80 -15.90
N ALA A 23 -7.17 -11.86 -16.63
CA ALA A 23 -7.97 -12.95 -16.11
C ALA A 23 -7.11 -13.80 -15.16
N SER A 24 -7.63 -14.13 -13.99
CA SER A 24 -7.08 -15.20 -13.16
C SER A 24 -8.20 -15.87 -12.39
N SER A 25 -8.61 -17.02 -12.91
CA SER A 25 -9.43 -18.00 -12.20
C SER A 25 -8.53 -19.00 -11.47
N ILE A 26 -9.11 -19.67 -10.46
CA ILE A 26 -8.67 -20.89 -9.75
C ILE A 26 -7.77 -20.53 -8.53
N LEU A 27 -8.09 -20.84 -7.26
CA LEU A 27 -8.38 -22.17 -6.71
C LEU A 27 -8.97 -22.04 -5.28
N ALA A 28 -10.08 -22.72 -5.03
CA ALA A 28 -10.57 -23.01 -3.68
C ALA A 28 -9.79 -24.20 -3.10
N GLY A 29 -9.34 -24.10 -1.85
CA GLY A 29 -8.67 -25.19 -1.14
C GLY A 29 -8.52 -24.89 0.34
N CYS A 30 -9.33 -25.56 1.15
CA CYS A 30 -9.54 -25.35 2.57
C CYS A 30 -8.26 -25.50 3.43
N ILE A 31 -8.07 -24.59 4.39
CA ILE A 31 -7.25 -24.84 5.59
C ILE A 31 -8.18 -24.72 6.80
N GLY A 32 -8.48 -25.88 7.39
CA GLY A 32 -9.20 -25.97 8.65
C GLY A 32 -8.32 -25.47 9.80
N ILE A 33 -8.87 -24.57 10.60
CA ILE A 33 -8.35 -24.24 11.93
C ILE A 33 -9.43 -24.68 12.91
N GLY A 34 -9.19 -25.84 13.54
CA GLY A 34 -9.99 -26.31 14.66
C GLY A 34 -9.73 -25.44 15.88
N PHE A 35 -10.79 -24.84 16.43
CA PHE A 35 -10.76 -24.22 17.73
C PHE A 35 -11.12 -25.27 18.79
N ALA A 36 -10.10 -25.85 19.44
CA ALA A 36 -10.31 -26.65 20.64
C ALA A 36 -10.36 -25.70 21.84
N SER A 37 -11.56 -25.48 22.39
CA SER A 37 -11.76 -24.83 23.69
C SER A 37 -11.72 -25.88 24.78
N ALA A 38 -10.73 -25.78 25.68
CA ALA A 38 -10.61 -26.64 26.84
C ALA A 38 -10.42 -25.80 28.12
N GLY A 39 -11.24 -26.09 29.12
CA GLY A 39 -10.84 -26.07 30.52
C GLY A 39 -11.46 -25.01 31.43
N SER A 40 -12.51 -25.40 32.17
CA SER A 40 -12.64 -25.29 33.65
C SER A 40 -14.07 -25.70 34.03
N GLY A 41 -14.32 -26.92 34.53
CA GLY A 41 -14.23 -27.30 35.96
C GLY A 41 -15.65 -27.34 36.57
N ALA A 42 -16.35 -28.48 36.52
CA ALA A 42 -16.68 -29.37 37.68
C ALA A 42 -17.43 -28.66 38.83
N SER A 43 -18.57 -29.08 39.38
CA SER A 43 -19.21 -30.41 39.49
C SER A 43 -20.58 -30.28 40.22
N GLN A 44 -21.40 -31.36 40.15
CA GLN A 44 -22.53 -31.73 41.04
C GLN A 44 -23.86 -30.95 40.83
N ASP A 45 -25.06 -31.54 40.70
CA ASP A 45 -25.62 -32.81 41.21
C ASP A 45 -26.66 -33.44 40.27
N ALA A 46 -26.81 -34.76 40.42
CA ALA A 46 -27.87 -35.57 39.80
C ALA A 46 -28.96 -35.95 40.82
N ALA A 47 -30.21 -35.92 40.33
CA ALA A 47 -31.41 -36.64 40.80
C ALA A 47 -32.05 -36.25 42.15
N SER A 48 -33.36 -35.93 42.14
CA SER A 48 -34.42 -36.80 42.73
C SER A 48 -35.80 -36.11 42.83
N PHE A 49 -36.85 -36.94 42.70
CA PHE A 49 -38.30 -36.75 42.98
C PHE A 49 -39.10 -35.91 41.97
N GLY A 50 -40.20 -36.37 41.34
CA GLY A 50 -41.01 -37.59 41.44
C GLY A 50 -42.41 -37.27 40.87
N LEU A 51 -43.00 -38.23 40.11
CA LEU A 51 -44.44 -38.56 39.93
C LEU A 51 -45.50 -37.40 39.97
N GLU A 52 -46.40 -37.19 39.02
CA GLU A 52 -47.47 -38.12 38.63
C GLU A 52 -48.06 -37.80 37.25
N SER A 53 -48.31 -38.86 36.49
CA SER A 53 -49.26 -38.89 35.38
C SER A 53 -50.69 -38.81 35.90
N ASN A 54 -51.57 -38.07 35.23
CA ASN A 54 -52.98 -38.45 35.21
C ASN A 54 -53.55 -38.42 33.79
N VAL A 55 -54.36 -39.43 33.54
CA VAL A 55 -54.84 -40.00 32.28
C VAL A 55 -56.30 -39.61 32.04
N ALA A 56 -56.72 -39.78 30.79
CA ALA A 56 -58.09 -39.96 30.28
C ALA A 56 -58.92 -38.69 30.05
N ALA A 57 -59.37 -38.35 28.84
CA ALA A 57 -60.09 -39.09 27.78
C ALA A 57 -61.62 -38.93 27.84
N SER A 58 -62.15 -38.53 26.68
CA SER A 58 -63.48 -38.81 26.09
C SER A 58 -64.74 -38.24 26.74
N ASN A 59 -65.51 -37.45 25.96
CA ASN A 59 -66.74 -37.95 25.32
C ASN A 59 -67.35 -36.95 24.33
N GLU A 60 -67.84 -37.51 23.23
CA GLU A 60 -68.75 -36.93 22.25
C GLU A 60 -70.19 -36.94 22.82
N ASP A 61 -71.06 -36.00 22.43
CA ASP A 61 -72.28 -36.26 21.63
C ASP A 61 -73.20 -35.02 21.52
N ALA A 62 -74.16 -35.11 20.59
CA ALA A 62 -75.44 -34.39 20.48
C ALA A 62 -75.59 -33.32 19.36
N MET A 63 -76.11 -33.86 18.24
CA MET A 63 -76.85 -33.26 17.15
C MET A 63 -78.16 -32.55 17.58
N VAL A 64 -78.48 -31.38 17.00
CA VAL A 64 -79.87 -30.91 16.81
C VAL A 64 -79.98 -30.10 15.52
N SER A 65 -81.10 -30.26 14.83
CA SER A 65 -81.33 -29.85 13.44
C SER A 65 -82.42 -28.77 13.30
N SER A 66 -82.18 -27.80 12.40
CA SER A 66 -83.14 -27.07 11.51
C SER A 66 -84.10 -25.99 12.08
N PRO A 67 -84.70 -25.07 11.26
CA PRO A 67 -84.38 -24.59 9.88
C PRO A 67 -84.57 -23.05 9.59
N ILE A 68 -84.10 -22.64 8.39
CA ILE A 68 -84.54 -21.58 7.41
C ILE A 68 -84.53 -20.04 7.66
N SER A 69 -84.06 -19.36 6.59
CA SER A 69 -84.28 -17.97 6.11
C SER A 69 -83.54 -16.84 6.86
N ASP A 70 -82.92 -15.83 6.23
CA ASP A 70 -83.26 -15.15 4.99
C ASP A 70 -82.03 -14.44 4.35
N THR A 71 -82.22 -14.09 3.09
CA THR A 71 -81.35 -13.53 2.06
C THR A 71 -80.90 -12.10 2.35
N SER A 72 -79.80 -11.69 1.73
CA SER A 72 -79.35 -10.29 1.47
C SER A 72 -78.28 -9.71 2.41
N ALA A 73 -77.01 -10.05 2.14
CA ALA A 73 -75.89 -9.13 2.39
C ALA A 73 -74.60 -9.51 1.61
N SER A 74 -74.69 -10.24 0.50
CA SER A 74 -73.49 -10.67 -0.25
C SER A 74 -73.41 -9.97 -1.61
N GLU A 75 -73.44 -8.64 -1.63
CA GLU A 75 -73.21 -7.90 -2.87
C GLU A 75 -72.73 -6.45 -2.63
N SER A 76 -71.83 -6.25 -1.64
CA SER A 76 -71.17 -4.94 -1.44
C SER A 76 -69.74 -5.04 -0.89
N LEU A 77 -69.01 -6.12 -1.21
CA LEU A 77 -67.59 -6.25 -0.86
C LEU A 77 -66.68 -6.67 -2.03
N THR A 78 -67.21 -6.76 -3.24
CA THR A 78 -66.47 -7.23 -4.44
C THR A 78 -66.24 -6.15 -5.49
N LYS A 79 -66.23 -4.86 -5.12
CA LYS A 79 -66.00 -3.74 -6.07
C LYS A 79 -65.03 -2.64 -5.61
N THR A 80 -64.03 -2.93 -4.78
CA THR A 80 -62.93 -1.95 -4.53
C THR A 80 -61.52 -2.54 -4.49
N ALA A 81 -61.32 -3.86 -4.53
CA ALA A 81 -59.99 -4.46 -4.37
C ALA A 81 -59.41 -5.10 -5.65
N SER A 82 -59.65 -4.50 -6.82
CA SER A 82 -58.89 -4.80 -8.04
C SER A 82 -58.29 -3.50 -8.59
N ARG A 83 -57.59 -2.77 -7.72
CA ARG A 83 -56.64 -1.74 -8.13
C ARG A 83 -55.28 -2.42 -8.20
N ASP A 84 -54.83 -2.71 -9.41
CA ASP A 84 -53.42 -2.67 -9.82
C ASP A 84 -52.39 -3.25 -8.82
N ILE A 85 -52.65 -4.46 -8.32
CA ILE A 85 -51.77 -5.13 -7.35
C ILE A 85 -50.42 -5.49 -8.01
N SER A 86 -50.40 -5.66 -9.33
CA SER A 86 -49.17 -5.91 -10.11
C SER A 86 -48.20 -4.71 -10.11
N GLN A 87 -48.68 -3.46 -10.11
CA GLN A 87 -47.81 -2.29 -9.95
C GLN A 87 -47.24 -2.17 -8.53
N GLY A 88 -48.01 -2.56 -7.51
CA GLY A 88 -47.56 -2.56 -6.11
C GLY A 88 -46.46 -3.60 -5.83
N ILE A 89 -46.57 -4.80 -6.40
CA ILE A 89 -45.57 -5.86 -6.23
C ILE A 89 -44.24 -5.47 -6.93
N ALA A 90 -44.31 -4.91 -8.14
CA ALA A 90 -43.12 -4.47 -8.86
C ALA A 90 -42.39 -3.30 -8.16
N ALA A 91 -43.14 -2.41 -7.48
CA ALA A 91 -42.55 -1.34 -6.70
C ALA A 91 -41.81 -1.85 -5.45
N ILE A 92 -42.36 -2.87 -4.78
CA ILE A 92 -41.74 -3.49 -3.60
C ILE A 92 -40.47 -4.27 -3.98
N GLU A 93 -40.50 -5.02 -5.09
CA GLU A 93 -39.34 -5.77 -5.59
C GLU A 93 -38.20 -4.83 -6.03
N ALA A 94 -38.53 -3.70 -6.65
CA ALA A 94 -37.56 -2.67 -7.01
C ALA A 94 -36.93 -1.98 -5.78
N GLU A 95 -37.71 -1.77 -4.72
CA GLU A 95 -37.20 -1.21 -3.46
C GLU A 95 -36.29 -2.20 -2.72
N GLU A 96 -36.65 -3.49 -2.69
CA GLU A 96 -35.83 -4.54 -2.08
C GLU A 96 -34.52 -4.80 -2.86
N GLU A 97 -34.58 -4.79 -4.19
CA GLU A 97 -33.39 -4.86 -5.03
C GLU A 97 -32.50 -3.62 -4.86
N ALA A 98 -33.09 -2.42 -4.76
CA ALA A 98 -32.34 -1.20 -4.45
C ALA A 98 -31.68 -1.27 -3.06
N ALA A 99 -32.37 -1.79 -2.05
CA ALA A 99 -31.82 -1.98 -0.71
C ALA A 99 -30.67 -3.01 -0.70
N ARG A 100 -30.79 -4.10 -1.47
CA ARG A 100 -29.73 -5.11 -1.62
C ARG A 100 -28.50 -4.53 -2.33
N ILE A 101 -28.69 -3.76 -3.40
CA ILE A 101 -27.59 -3.09 -4.13
C ILE A 101 -26.90 -2.08 -3.21
N ALA A 102 -27.66 -1.27 -2.45
CA ALA A 102 -27.11 -0.31 -1.51
C ALA A 102 -26.31 -0.98 -0.38
N ALA A 103 -26.79 -2.13 0.13
CA ALA A 103 -26.07 -2.91 1.13
C ALA A 103 -24.77 -3.52 0.58
N GLU A 104 -24.77 -4.02 -0.66
CA GLU A 104 -23.56 -4.55 -1.31
C GLU A 104 -22.53 -3.45 -1.59
N GLU A 105 -22.98 -2.28 -2.06
CA GLU A 105 -22.10 -1.12 -2.30
C GLU A 105 -21.50 -0.60 -1.00
N ALA A 106 -22.29 -0.54 0.09
CA ALA A 106 -21.79 -0.19 1.42
C ALA A 106 -20.74 -1.21 1.91
N ALA A 107 -20.97 -2.51 1.74
CA ALA A 107 -20.01 -3.55 2.11
C ALA A 107 -18.70 -3.45 1.30
N ARG A 108 -18.78 -3.13 0.00
CA ARG A 108 -17.60 -2.88 -0.85
C ARG A 108 -16.83 -1.64 -0.40
N ALA A 109 -17.53 -0.55 -0.10
CA ALA A 109 -16.92 0.68 0.39
C ALA A 109 -16.21 0.47 1.74
N GLU A 110 -16.79 -0.31 2.65
CA GLU A 110 -16.15 -0.68 3.93
C GLU A 110 -14.91 -1.55 3.73
N GLU A 111 -14.95 -2.51 2.79
CA GLU A 111 -13.80 -3.34 2.44
C GLU A 111 -12.66 -2.51 1.85
N GLU A 112 -12.97 -1.64 0.87
CA GLU A 112 -12.02 -0.71 0.28
C GLU A 112 -11.42 0.24 1.32
N ALA A 113 -12.24 0.75 2.24
CA ALA A 113 -11.77 1.58 3.35
C ALA A 113 -10.82 0.81 4.28
N ARG A 114 -11.10 -0.47 4.56
CA ARG A 114 -10.22 -1.31 5.40
C ARG A 114 -8.90 -1.61 4.71
N ILE A 115 -8.91 -1.88 3.41
CA ILE A 115 -7.70 -2.08 2.61
C ILE A 115 -6.88 -0.79 2.58
N ALA A 116 -7.51 0.35 2.28
CA ALA A 116 -6.85 1.65 2.27
C ALA A 116 -6.25 2.00 3.63
N ALA A 117 -6.96 1.73 4.74
CA ALA A 117 -6.46 1.94 6.09
C ALA A 117 -5.26 1.02 6.40
N ALA A 118 -5.31 -0.24 5.99
CA ALA A 118 -4.20 -1.18 6.16
C ALA A 118 -2.96 -0.76 5.35
N GLU A 119 -3.14 -0.29 4.11
CA GLU A 119 -2.06 0.24 3.27
C GLU A 119 -1.44 1.50 3.87
N GLN A 120 -2.26 2.43 4.36
CA GLN A 120 -1.78 3.63 5.05
C GLN A 120 -1.01 3.29 6.33
N ALA A 121 -1.52 2.35 7.13
CA ALA A 121 -0.84 1.90 8.35
C ALA A 121 0.52 1.25 8.03
N LYS A 122 0.58 0.43 6.97
CA LYS A 122 1.84 -0.16 6.49
C LYS A 122 2.83 0.92 6.04
N ALA A 123 2.38 1.90 5.25
CA ALA A 123 3.23 2.98 4.77
C ALA A 123 3.79 3.83 5.93
N ALA A 124 2.96 4.16 6.92
CA ALA A 124 3.38 4.90 8.12
C ALA A 124 4.40 4.11 8.95
N ALA A 125 4.19 2.79 9.12
CA ALA A 125 5.15 1.92 9.82
C ALA A 125 6.50 1.84 9.09
N GLN A 126 6.49 1.76 7.75
CA GLN A 126 7.71 1.76 6.95
C GLN A 126 8.48 3.08 7.07
N GLN A 127 7.80 4.22 7.03
CA GLN A 127 8.42 5.53 7.22
C GLN A 127 9.06 5.66 8.61
N THR A 128 8.33 5.29 9.67
CA THR A 128 8.84 5.31 11.05
C THR A 128 10.09 4.42 11.21
N SER A 129 10.07 3.23 10.59
CA SER A 129 11.22 2.33 10.58
C SER A 129 12.40 2.90 9.79
N ALA A 130 12.14 3.58 8.68
CA ALA A 130 13.18 4.20 7.85
C ALA A 130 13.86 5.37 8.58
N GLU A 131 13.09 6.22 9.25
CA GLU A 131 13.61 7.32 10.08
C GLU A 131 14.49 6.80 11.22
N SER A 132 14.02 5.77 11.93
CA SER A 132 14.79 5.11 13.00
C SER A 132 16.10 4.51 12.47
N ALA A 133 16.05 3.87 11.29
CA ALA A 133 17.22 3.29 10.66
C ALA A 133 18.22 4.36 10.18
N MET A 134 17.74 5.51 9.70
CA MET A 134 18.58 6.65 9.32
C MET A 134 19.29 7.25 10.54
N GLY A 135 18.61 7.38 11.68
CA GLY A 135 19.21 7.86 12.93
C GLY A 135 20.37 7.00 13.43
N SER A 136 20.47 5.74 13.00
CA SER A 136 21.59 4.85 13.37
C SER A 136 22.91 5.12 12.62
N LEU A 137 22.91 5.95 11.56
CA LEU A 137 24.13 6.27 10.81
C LEU A 137 25.10 7.18 11.59
N GLY A 138 24.62 7.90 12.60
CA GLY A 138 25.38 8.97 13.24
C GLY A 138 25.54 10.19 12.34
N ASP A 139 25.61 11.36 12.97
CA ASP A 139 25.74 12.63 12.28
C ASP A 139 27.14 12.82 11.71
N VAL A 140 27.21 13.52 10.59
CA VAL A 140 28.48 13.94 9.96
C VAL A 140 28.94 15.22 10.64
N ASP A 141 30.13 15.21 11.23
CA ASP A 141 30.70 16.41 11.84
C ASP A 141 31.32 17.32 10.78
N TRP A 142 30.60 18.39 10.44
CA TRP A 142 31.06 19.43 9.51
C TRP A 142 31.93 20.51 10.19
N SER A 143 32.03 20.50 11.53
CA SER A 143 32.70 21.55 12.30
C SER A 143 34.22 21.36 12.40
N VAL A 144 34.73 20.18 12.08
CA VAL A 144 36.17 19.84 12.10
C VAL A 144 37.02 20.59 11.08
N GLY A 145 36.38 21.30 10.13
CA GLY A 145 37.03 22.01 9.04
C GLY A 145 37.36 21.11 7.85
N LYS A 146 37.58 21.74 6.68
CA LYS A 146 37.70 21.03 5.39
C LYS A 146 38.81 19.98 5.42
N ASP A 147 40.02 20.34 5.88
CA ASP A 147 41.17 19.43 5.79
C ASP A 147 40.99 18.17 6.65
N ALA A 148 40.49 18.32 7.88
CA ALA A 148 40.22 17.19 8.77
C ALA A 148 39.07 16.32 8.25
N PHE A 149 38.00 16.95 7.73
CA PHE A 149 36.89 16.27 7.08
C PHE A 149 37.39 15.43 5.89
N LEU A 150 38.17 16.04 4.99
CA LEU A 150 38.71 15.34 3.83
C LEU A 150 39.61 14.19 4.26
N ALA A 151 40.48 14.38 5.24
CA ALA A 151 41.36 13.32 5.72
C ALA A 151 40.57 12.10 6.26
N GLU A 152 39.55 12.34 7.09
CA GLU A 152 38.72 11.28 7.65
C GLU A 152 37.96 10.54 6.54
N TRP A 153 37.19 11.27 5.74
CA TRP A 153 36.27 10.67 4.79
C TRP A 153 36.99 10.06 3.59
N THR A 154 38.13 10.61 3.18
CA THR A 154 38.99 9.97 2.17
C THR A 154 39.37 8.57 2.62
N SER A 155 39.89 8.42 3.84
CA SER A 155 40.34 7.12 4.36
C SER A 155 39.20 6.11 4.48
N ARG A 156 38.03 6.54 4.96
CA ARG A 156 36.85 5.69 5.12
C ARG A 156 36.31 5.23 3.76
N ILE A 157 36.18 6.14 2.82
CA ILE A 157 35.66 5.86 1.48
C ILE A 157 36.64 5.02 0.67
N ASP A 158 37.95 5.29 0.72
CA ASP A 158 38.94 4.46 0.04
C ASP A 158 38.95 3.03 0.57
N SER A 159 38.82 2.85 1.89
CA SER A 159 38.69 1.52 2.50
C SER A 159 37.45 0.80 1.99
N TYR A 160 36.33 1.51 1.87
CA TYR A 160 35.09 0.97 1.33
C TYR A 160 35.18 0.61 -0.17
N LEU A 161 35.85 1.43 -0.97
CA LEU A 161 35.97 1.26 -2.43
C LEU A 161 37.11 0.32 -2.85
N ALA A 162 37.92 -0.16 -1.90
CA ALA A 162 39.06 -1.01 -2.18
C ALA A 162 38.66 -2.23 -3.04
N GLY A 163 39.44 -2.46 -4.11
CA GLY A 163 39.24 -3.57 -5.04
C GLY A 163 38.17 -3.34 -6.12
N SER A 164 37.49 -2.19 -6.15
CA SER A 164 36.54 -1.86 -7.21
C SER A 164 37.11 -0.91 -8.28
N PRO A 165 36.42 -0.71 -9.41
CA PRO A 165 36.79 0.30 -10.41
C PRO A 165 36.86 1.74 -9.89
N LEU A 166 36.21 2.04 -8.76
CA LEU A 166 36.25 3.33 -8.06
C LEU A 166 37.34 3.42 -6.98
N ALA A 167 38.20 2.40 -6.84
CA ALA A 167 39.28 2.43 -5.85
C ALA A 167 40.19 3.65 -6.03
N GLY A 168 40.54 4.31 -4.92
CA GLY A 168 41.37 5.51 -4.89
C GLY A 168 40.62 6.83 -5.15
N GLN A 169 39.29 6.78 -5.34
CA GLN A 169 38.46 7.97 -5.54
C GLN A 169 37.91 8.57 -4.23
N GLY A 170 38.35 8.08 -3.06
CA GLY A 170 37.84 8.54 -1.77
C GLY A 170 38.01 10.04 -1.55
N ALA A 171 39.15 10.61 -1.94
CA ALA A 171 39.39 12.05 -1.84
C ALA A 171 38.42 12.87 -2.68
N VAL A 172 38.09 12.37 -3.87
CA VAL A 172 37.19 13.04 -4.81
C VAL A 172 35.75 13.02 -4.31
N PHE A 173 35.31 11.89 -3.74
CA PHE A 173 34.02 11.81 -3.06
C PHE A 173 33.95 12.74 -1.85
N ALA A 174 34.97 12.74 -0.99
CA ALA A 174 35.01 13.59 0.19
C ALA A 174 34.98 15.07 -0.19
N GLU A 175 35.73 15.49 -1.21
CA GLU A 175 35.71 16.87 -1.68
C GLU A 175 34.37 17.26 -2.32
N ALA A 176 33.80 16.39 -3.16
CA ALA A 176 32.49 16.63 -3.74
C ALA A 176 31.40 16.74 -2.66
N ALA A 177 31.44 15.87 -1.64
CA ALA A 177 30.54 15.88 -0.50
C ALA A 177 30.65 17.20 0.29
N TRP A 178 31.87 17.64 0.59
CA TRP A 178 32.13 18.92 1.25
C TRP A 178 31.58 20.10 0.47
N ASN A 179 31.90 20.18 -0.82
CA ASN A 179 31.51 21.32 -1.66
C ASN A 179 30.00 21.44 -1.85
N ASN A 180 29.25 20.33 -1.69
CA ASN A 180 27.80 20.30 -1.87
C ASN A 180 27.01 20.10 -0.56
N SER A 181 27.70 20.00 0.59
CA SER A 181 27.09 19.69 1.90
C SER A 181 26.25 18.40 1.88
N VAL A 182 26.70 17.41 1.12
CA VAL A 182 26.05 16.10 0.99
C VAL A 182 26.75 15.10 1.89
N ASP A 183 26.00 14.20 2.52
CA ASP A 183 26.54 13.10 3.31
C ASP A 183 27.58 12.32 2.49
N PRO A 184 28.86 12.28 2.93
CA PRO A 184 29.96 11.67 2.19
C PRO A 184 29.76 10.17 1.95
N ARG A 185 28.91 9.50 2.73
CA ARG A 185 28.60 8.08 2.60
C ARG A 185 27.63 7.80 1.46
N TRP A 186 26.77 8.76 1.12
CA TRP A 186 25.59 8.51 0.30
C TRP A 186 25.93 8.19 -1.16
N SER A 187 26.73 9.03 -1.82
CA SER A 187 27.09 8.80 -3.22
C SER A 187 27.94 7.53 -3.44
N PRO A 188 28.96 7.22 -2.61
CA PRO A 188 29.65 5.94 -2.67
C PRO A 188 28.72 4.73 -2.44
N ALA A 189 27.80 4.83 -1.47
CA ALA A 189 26.84 3.76 -1.19
C ALA A 189 25.91 3.48 -2.38
N ILE A 190 25.38 4.52 -3.03
CA ILE A 190 24.55 4.36 -4.23
C ILE A 190 25.36 3.68 -5.34
N SER A 191 26.64 4.03 -5.52
CA SER A 191 27.48 3.41 -6.55
C SER A 191 27.57 1.88 -6.39
N ASN A 192 27.55 1.38 -5.16
CA ASN A 192 27.47 -0.06 -4.89
C ASN A 192 26.08 -0.61 -5.22
N THR A 193 25.02 0.02 -4.74
CA THR A 193 23.63 -0.41 -4.99
C THR A 193 23.31 -0.50 -6.49
N GLU A 194 23.85 0.43 -7.30
CA GLU A 194 23.51 0.55 -8.72
C GLU A 194 24.45 -0.22 -9.66
N SER A 195 25.72 -0.41 -9.29
CA SER A 195 26.71 -0.98 -10.23
C SER A 195 27.82 -1.79 -9.57
N SER A 196 27.69 -2.18 -8.31
CA SER A 196 28.78 -2.83 -7.55
C SER A 196 30.05 -1.98 -7.55
N LYS A 197 29.92 -0.67 -7.27
CA LYS A 197 31.03 0.30 -7.17
C LYS A 197 31.77 0.48 -8.50
N GLY A 198 31.01 0.49 -9.60
CA GLY A 198 31.50 0.76 -10.94
C GLY A 198 31.79 -0.47 -11.80
N GLU A 199 31.60 -1.69 -11.29
CA GLU A 199 31.82 -2.92 -12.07
C GLU A 199 30.80 -3.08 -13.21
N ASN A 200 29.55 -2.75 -12.94
CA ASN A 200 28.41 -2.98 -13.85
C ASN A 200 27.84 -1.66 -14.37
N CYS A 201 28.68 -0.82 -14.98
CA CYS A 201 28.25 0.47 -15.51
C CYS A 201 27.47 0.33 -16.83
N PHE A 202 26.30 0.97 -16.92
CA PHE A 202 25.53 1.04 -18.16
C PHE A 202 26.21 1.88 -19.26
N LYS A 203 26.95 2.93 -18.86
CA LYS A 203 27.72 3.82 -19.74
C LYS A 203 29.08 4.12 -19.11
N PRO A 204 30.08 4.58 -19.91
CA PRO A 204 31.40 4.92 -19.39
C PRO A 204 31.31 5.86 -18.17
N TYR A 205 31.99 5.46 -17.10
CA TYR A 205 32.07 6.18 -15.83
C TYR A 205 30.72 6.49 -15.17
N ASN A 206 29.66 5.71 -15.43
CA ASN A 206 28.35 5.87 -14.81
C ASN A 206 28.04 4.77 -13.80
N ALA A 207 28.52 4.93 -12.58
CA ALA A 207 28.34 3.97 -11.50
C ALA A 207 26.97 4.04 -10.80
N TRP A 208 26.13 5.04 -11.12
CA TRP A 208 24.87 5.30 -10.42
C TRP A 208 23.63 5.07 -11.28
N GLY A 209 23.81 4.63 -12.54
CA GLY A 209 22.72 4.54 -13.51
C GLY A 209 22.10 5.92 -13.81
N TRP A 210 22.88 7.00 -13.62
CA TRP A 210 22.32 8.35 -13.59
C TRP A 210 22.01 8.87 -14.99
N GLY A 211 20.72 9.08 -15.26
CA GLY A 211 20.21 9.62 -16.51
C GLY A 211 20.55 8.73 -17.72
N GLN A 212 20.85 9.38 -18.85
CA GLN A 212 21.34 8.72 -20.07
C GLN A 212 22.79 9.13 -20.36
N SER A 213 23.52 9.54 -19.32
CA SER A 213 24.84 10.15 -19.43
C SER A 213 25.97 9.12 -19.35
N GLY A 214 27.10 9.47 -19.95
CA GLY A 214 28.41 8.89 -19.65
C GLY A 214 29.41 10.05 -19.55
N TRP A 215 30.51 9.82 -18.85
CA TRP A 215 31.54 10.84 -18.61
C TRP A 215 32.89 10.45 -19.20
N SER A 216 33.87 11.34 -19.11
CA SER A 216 35.22 11.06 -19.58
C SER A 216 36.13 10.52 -18.47
N SER A 217 35.77 10.72 -17.20
CA SER A 217 36.51 10.21 -16.04
C SER A 217 35.61 9.99 -14.82
N TRP A 218 36.12 9.25 -13.82
CA TRP A 218 35.41 9.06 -12.55
C TRP A 218 35.23 10.39 -11.81
N GLU A 219 36.24 11.24 -11.82
CA GLU A 219 36.22 12.52 -11.10
C GLU A 219 35.12 13.43 -11.62
N GLU A 220 34.96 13.53 -12.94
CA GLU A 220 33.88 14.27 -13.58
C GLU A 220 32.51 13.72 -13.16
N ALA A 221 32.37 12.39 -13.20
CA ALA A 221 31.13 11.72 -12.88
C ALA A 221 30.73 11.85 -11.41
N ILE A 222 31.69 11.69 -10.48
CA ILE A 222 31.50 11.84 -9.03
C ILE A 222 31.02 13.25 -8.70
N ASN A 223 31.72 14.27 -9.21
CA ASN A 223 31.35 15.66 -8.95
C ASN A 223 29.95 15.99 -9.50
N ALA A 224 29.63 15.52 -10.72
CA ALA A 224 28.32 15.71 -11.32
C ALA A 224 27.20 15.00 -10.52
N HIS A 225 27.45 13.77 -10.07
CA HIS A 225 26.48 12.99 -9.32
C HIS A 225 26.18 13.62 -7.95
N VAL A 226 27.21 13.97 -7.18
CA VAL A 226 27.04 14.56 -5.84
C VAL A 226 26.34 15.92 -5.92
N ALA A 227 26.68 16.77 -6.90
CA ALA A 227 25.95 18.02 -7.14
C ALA A 227 24.48 17.78 -7.57
N GLY A 228 24.24 16.72 -8.35
CA GLY A 228 22.91 16.25 -8.72
C GLY A 228 22.05 15.84 -7.52
N LEU A 229 22.66 15.13 -6.55
CA LEU A 229 21.99 14.76 -5.30
C LEU A 229 21.56 16.00 -4.52
N ALA A 230 22.48 16.93 -4.28
CA ALA A 230 22.21 18.19 -3.56
C ALA A 230 21.06 18.98 -4.18
N SER A 231 21.05 19.08 -5.52
CA SER A 231 20.07 19.90 -6.24
C SER A 231 18.68 19.26 -6.35
N MET A 232 18.58 17.92 -6.43
CA MET A 232 17.32 17.25 -6.76
C MET A 232 16.74 16.40 -5.63
N TYR A 233 17.56 15.96 -4.67
CA TYR A 233 17.18 14.99 -3.63
C TYR A 233 17.50 15.51 -2.23
N GLY A 234 18.47 16.42 -2.07
CA GLY A 234 18.86 17.00 -0.79
C GLY A 234 20.22 16.48 -0.33
N TYR A 235 20.42 16.37 0.99
CA TYR A 235 21.76 16.24 1.56
C TYR A 235 22.09 14.84 2.11
N THR A 236 21.11 13.97 2.28
CA THR A 236 21.35 12.58 2.71
C THR A 236 20.20 11.68 2.24
N ILE A 237 20.36 10.37 2.46
CA ILE A 237 19.33 9.38 2.14
C ILE A 237 18.05 9.69 2.92
N SER A 238 16.90 9.53 2.27
CA SER A 238 15.60 9.55 2.92
C SER A 238 14.67 8.59 2.19
N TYR A 239 13.60 8.17 2.88
CA TYR A 239 12.62 7.28 2.27
C TYR A 239 11.93 7.93 1.05
N GLY A 240 11.62 9.23 1.15
CA GLY A 240 11.08 10.01 0.02
C GLY A 240 12.06 10.13 -1.15
N ASN A 241 13.36 10.26 -0.87
CA ASN A 241 14.38 10.26 -1.92
C ASN A 241 14.48 8.91 -2.62
N ALA A 242 14.38 7.81 -1.88
CA ALA A 242 14.34 6.47 -2.46
C ALA A 242 13.12 6.28 -3.38
N GLN A 243 11.93 6.76 -2.97
CA GLN A 243 10.72 6.74 -3.80
C GLN A 243 10.90 7.52 -5.10
N LYS A 244 11.66 8.62 -5.08
CA LYS A 244 11.97 9.41 -6.28
C LYS A 244 13.05 8.78 -7.15
N TYR A 245 14.08 8.20 -6.53
CA TYR A 245 15.25 7.65 -7.23
C TYR A 245 14.93 6.30 -7.88
N CYS A 246 14.25 5.40 -7.15
CA CYS A 246 13.90 4.05 -7.60
C CYS A 246 12.41 3.73 -7.33
N PRO A 247 11.45 4.38 -8.02
CA PRO A 247 10.01 4.20 -7.77
C PRO A 247 9.47 2.76 -7.77
N PRO A 248 9.95 1.81 -8.62
CA PRO A 248 9.42 0.46 -8.60
C PRO A 248 9.97 -0.43 -7.47
N ASN A 249 11.09 -0.06 -6.84
CA ASN A 249 11.79 -0.90 -5.86
C ASN A 249 12.42 -0.11 -4.70
N TYR A 250 11.83 1.04 -4.36
CA TYR A 250 12.40 2.00 -3.41
C TYR A 250 12.65 1.43 -2.02
N ASP A 251 11.82 0.48 -1.57
CA ASP A 251 11.95 -0.16 -0.26
C ASP A 251 13.27 -0.93 -0.12
N ASN A 252 13.58 -1.74 -1.13
CA ASN A 252 14.80 -2.53 -1.14
C ASN A 252 16.00 -1.64 -1.40
N TRP A 253 15.87 -0.72 -2.37
CA TRP A 253 16.92 0.26 -2.66
C TRP A 253 17.32 1.06 -1.41
N PHE A 254 16.34 1.60 -0.66
CA PHE A 254 16.59 2.35 0.56
C PHE A 254 17.35 1.52 1.59
N LYS A 255 16.91 0.28 1.84
CA LYS A 255 17.55 -0.62 2.82
C LYS A 255 18.96 -0.97 2.40
N ASP A 256 19.17 -1.29 1.12
CA ASP A 256 20.47 -1.68 0.60
C ASP A 256 21.44 -0.51 0.64
N THR A 257 21.07 0.66 0.13
CA THR A 257 21.91 1.85 0.18
C THR A 257 22.20 2.28 1.62
N LEU A 258 21.20 2.25 2.52
CA LEU A 258 21.41 2.56 3.93
C LEU A 258 22.38 1.56 4.59
N SER A 259 22.28 0.27 4.26
CA SER A 259 23.21 -0.76 4.72
C SER A 259 24.64 -0.48 4.23
N GLN A 260 24.80 -0.08 2.97
CA GLN A 260 26.09 0.33 2.42
C GLN A 260 26.65 1.57 3.13
N MET A 261 25.82 2.57 3.43
CA MET A 261 26.26 3.77 4.17
C MET A 261 26.79 3.43 5.56
N LYS A 262 26.26 2.40 6.22
CA LYS A 262 26.73 1.94 7.55
C LYS A 262 28.11 1.26 7.51
N MET A 263 28.55 0.82 6.33
CA MET A 263 29.85 0.18 6.16
C MET A 263 30.99 1.17 5.85
N ILE A 264 30.65 2.45 5.65
CA ILE A 264 31.59 3.55 5.41
C ILE A 264 31.80 4.30 6.72
#